data_AF-A0A3S2YXW9-F1
#
_entry.id   AF-A0A3S2YXW9-F1
#
_cell.length_a   1.000
_cell.length_b   1.000
_cell.length_c   1.000
_cell.angle_alpha   90.00
_cell.angle_beta   90.00
_cell.angle_gamma   90.00
#
_symmetry.space_group_name_H-M   'P 1'
#
loop_
_entity.id
_entity.type
_entity.pdbx_description
1 polymer ?
#
loop_
_entity_poly.entity_id
_entity_poly.type
_entity_poly.pdbx_seq_one_letter_code
_entity_poly.pdbx_strand_id
1 'polypeptide(L)'
;MRNEERPSARSAVELLDSLEALGRTVAALNAAGQQVRVAVVPDGLWVEGLDSARGSYGRLIPTRDVARLPAYALTKEVEAIVSGR
;
A
#
# COMPACT_ATOMS: atom_id res chain seq x y z
N MET A 1 -20.79 23.90 17.31
CA MET A 1 -20.66 22.84 16.29
C MET A 1 -19.18 22.67 15.98
N ARG A 2 -18.59 21.50 16.22
CA ARG A 2 -17.22 21.23 15.73
C ARG A 2 -17.35 20.90 14.25
N ASN A 3 -16.74 21.71 13.39
CA ASN A 3 -16.50 21.31 12.00
C ASN A 3 -15.56 20.12 12.07
N GLU A 4 -16.08 18.92 11.83
CA GLU A 4 -15.24 17.79 11.46
C GLU A 4 -14.62 18.17 10.12
N GLU A 5 -13.36 18.60 10.15
CA GLU A 5 -12.55 18.81 8.95
C GLU A 5 -12.59 17.50 8.17
N ARG A 6 -13.42 17.45 7.11
CA ARG A 6 -13.36 16.36 6.16
C ARG A 6 -11.92 16.37 5.63
N PRO A 7 -11.16 15.27 5.79
CA PRO A 7 -9.83 15.23 5.22
C PRO A 7 -9.95 15.57 3.74
N SER A 8 -9.25 16.64 3.33
CA SER A 8 -9.16 17.05 1.93
C SER A 8 -8.86 15.82 1.09
N ALA A 9 -9.70 15.54 0.08
CA ALA A 9 -9.38 14.49 -0.87
C ALA A 9 -8.01 14.80 -1.48
N ARG A 10 -7.14 13.79 -1.57
CA ARG A 10 -5.83 13.96 -2.19
C ARG A 10 -5.97 14.50 -3.59
N SER A 11 -5.03 15.37 -3.96
CA SER A 11 -4.83 15.71 -5.36
C SER A 11 -4.40 14.47 -6.14
N ALA A 12 -4.67 14.47 -7.45
CA ALA A 12 -4.22 13.40 -8.34
C ALA A 12 -2.70 13.24 -8.32
N VAL A 13 -1.96 14.33 -8.11
CA VAL A 13 -0.48 14.31 -8.03
C VAL A 13 -0.02 13.53 -6.80
N GLU A 14 -0.57 13.80 -5.62
CA GLU A 14 -0.20 13.07 -4.39
C GLU A 14 -0.53 11.57 -4.48
N LEU A 15 -1.58 11.20 -5.20
CA LEU A 15 -1.90 9.81 -5.48
C LEU A 15 -0.87 9.16 -6.40
N LEU A 16 -0.46 9.85 -7.46
CA LEU A 16 0.58 9.37 -8.37
C LEU A 16 1.92 9.21 -7.66
N ASP A 17 2.33 10.16 -6.82
CA ASP A 17 3.54 10.07 -6.01
C ASP A 17 3.49 8.85 -5.05
N SER A 18 2.32 8.60 -4.47
CA SER A 18 2.10 7.44 -3.60
C SER A 18 2.23 6.12 -4.37
N LEU A 19 1.65 6.04 -5.58
CA LEU A 19 1.74 4.87 -6.44
C LEU A 19 3.17 4.64 -6.96
N GLU A 20 3.90 5.71 -7.29
CA GLU A 20 5.30 5.62 -7.69
C GLU A 20 6.16 5.08 -6.55
N ALA A 21 6.01 5.62 -5.34
CA ALA A 21 6.71 5.15 -4.15
C ALA A 21 6.44 3.66 -3.90
N LEU A 22 5.18 3.23 -4.01
CA LEU A 22 4.78 1.83 -3.92
C LEU A 22 5.43 0.97 -5.01
N GLY A 23 5.45 1.42 -6.26
CA GLY A 23 6.11 0.72 -7.36
C GLY A 23 7.60 0.49 -7.11
N ARG A 24 8.30 1.50 -6.57
CA ARG A 24 9.72 1.38 -6.19
C ARG A 24 9.92 0.38 -5.04
N THR A 25 9.07 0.43 -4.01
CA THR A 25 9.10 -0.54 -2.90
C THR A 25 8.88 -1.96 -3.39
N VAL A 26 7.86 -2.19 -4.22
CA VAL A 26 7.57 -3.51 -4.80
C VAL A 26 8.74 -4.00 -5.67
N ALA A 27 9.36 -3.13 -6.46
CA ALA A 27 10.54 -3.48 -7.25
C ALA A 27 11.72 -3.91 -6.35
N ALA A 28 11.96 -3.19 -5.24
CA ALA A 28 13.01 -3.53 -4.29
C ALA A 28 12.76 -4.88 -3.59
N LEU A 29 11.52 -5.15 -3.16
CA LEU A 29 11.13 -6.42 -2.53
C LEU A 29 11.29 -7.60 -3.51
N ASN A 30 10.85 -7.42 -4.76
CA ASN A 30 11.02 -8.41 -5.81
C ASN A 30 12.51 -8.67 -6.12
N ALA A 31 13.34 -7.63 -6.16
CA ALA A 31 14.79 -7.76 -6.32
C ALA A 31 15.46 -8.52 -5.16
N ALA A 32 14.88 -8.43 -3.95
CA ALA A 32 15.28 -9.22 -2.79
C ALA A 32 14.71 -10.66 -2.78
N GLY A 33 14.00 -11.07 -3.84
CA GLY A 33 13.42 -12.41 -3.98
C GLY A 33 12.05 -12.58 -3.31
N GLN A 34 11.48 -11.54 -2.73
CA GLN A 34 10.12 -11.55 -2.18
C GLN A 34 9.13 -11.24 -3.31
N GLN A 35 8.54 -12.27 -3.90
CA GLN A 35 7.60 -12.10 -5.01
C GLN A 35 6.34 -11.38 -4.51
N VAL A 36 6.22 -10.09 -4.80
CA VAL A 36 5.15 -9.21 -4.30
C VAL A 36 4.50 -8.46 -5.46
N ARG A 37 3.18 -8.28 -5.37
CA ARG A 37 2.38 -7.47 -6.28
C ARG A 37 1.44 -6.57 -5.49
N VAL A 38 1.21 -5.38 -6.03
CA VAL A 38 0.23 -4.44 -5.51
C VAL A 38 -0.70 -4.03 -6.65
N ALA A 39 -2.01 -4.11 -6.42
CA ALA A 39 -3.03 -3.73 -7.37
C ALA A 39 -3.98 -2.70 -6.76
N VAL A 40 -4.33 -1.69 -7.55
CA VAL A 40 -5.44 -0.78 -7.21
C VAL A 40 -6.75 -1.51 -7.48
N VAL A 41 -7.61 -1.60 -6.47
CA VAL A 41 -8.94 -2.22 -6.55
C VAL A 41 -9.99 -1.22 -6.03
N PRO A 42 -11.29 -1.40 -6.32
CA PRO A 42 -12.33 -0.46 -5.89
C PRO A 42 -12.33 -0.17 -4.38
N ASP A 43 -11.97 -1.18 -3.58
CA ASP A 43 -11.99 -1.11 -2.12
C ASP A 43 -10.63 -0.71 -1.50
N GLY A 44 -9.62 -0.40 -2.32
CA GLY A 44 -8.34 0.14 -1.87
C GLY A 44 -7.14 -0.43 -2.63
N LEU A 45 -6.12 -0.88 -1.91
CA LEU A 45 -4.94 -1.52 -2.48
C LEU A 45 -4.88 -2.99 -2.05
N TRP A 46 -4.91 -3.89 -3.01
CA TRP A 46 -4.66 -5.30 -2.79
C TRP A 46 -3.15 -5.57 -2.84
N VAL A 47 -2.61 -6.13 -1.78
CA VAL A 47 -1.21 -6.56 -1.67
C VAL A 47 -1.19 -8.07 -1.62
N GLU A 48 -0.47 -8.71 -2.53
CA GLU A 48 -0.29 -10.15 -2.54
C GLU A 48 1.17 -10.53 -2.75
N GLY A 49 1.54 -11.71 -2.27
CA GLY A 49 2.88 -12.22 -2.52
C GLY A 49 3.03 -13.69 -2.19
N LEU A 50 4.22 -14.20 -2.49
CA LEU A 50 4.66 -15.55 -2.19
C LEU A 50 5.88 -15.49 -1.27
N ASP A 51 5.76 -16.11 -0.11
CA ASP A 51 6.86 -16.33 0.83
C ASP A 51 7.17 -17.82 0.90
N SER A 52 8.46 -18.17 0.87
CA SER A 52 8.90 -19.57 0.83
C SER A 52 8.60 -20.34 2.13
N ALA A 53 8.46 -19.66 3.26
CA ALA A 53 8.14 -20.25 4.55
C ALA A 53 6.63 -20.23 4.87
N ARG A 54 5.89 -19.24 4.34
CA ARG A 54 4.47 -19.00 4.68
C ARG A 54 3.49 -19.32 3.56
N GLY A 55 3.98 -19.55 2.34
CA GLY A 55 3.14 -19.74 1.14
C GLY A 55 2.60 -18.42 0.59
N SER A 56 1.48 -18.50 -0.14
CA SER A 56 0.82 -17.31 -0.69
C SER A 56 0.09 -16.53 0.39
N TYR A 57 0.21 -15.20 0.36
CA TYR A 57 -0.55 -14.31 1.23
C TYR A 57 -1.19 -13.17 0.44
N GLY A 58 -2.26 -12.60 0.99
CA GLY A 58 -2.98 -11.48 0.42
C GLY A 58 -3.64 -10.64 1.50
N ARG A 59 -3.56 -9.31 1.39
CA ARG A 59 -4.20 -8.36 2.30
C ARG A 59 -4.68 -7.12 1.56
N LEU A 60 -5.87 -6.66 1.94
CA LEU A 60 -6.42 -5.39 1.47
C LEU A 60 -6.01 -4.26 2.43
N ILE A 61 -5.47 -3.18 1.89
CA ILE A 61 -5.39 -1.87 2.55
C ILE A 61 -6.63 -1.08 2.10
N PRO A 62 -7.59 -0.81 2.99
CA PRO A 62 -8.86 -0.16 2.62
C PRO A 62 -8.68 1.25 2.04
N THR A 63 -9.55 1.68 1.13
CA THR A 63 -9.54 3.03 0.52
C THR A 63 -9.46 4.15 1.56
N ARG A 64 -10.13 4.00 2.71
CA ARG A 64 -10.08 4.99 3.81
C ARG A 64 -8.67 5.17 4.38
N ASP A 65 -7.86 4.13 4.38
CA ASP A 65 -6.50 4.14 4.92
C ASP A 65 -5.54 4.62 3.84
N VAL A 66 -5.72 4.17 2.59
CA VAL A 66 -4.99 4.69 1.42
C VAL A 66 -5.13 6.20 1.29
N ALA A 67 -6.35 6.73 1.46
CA ALA A 67 -6.61 8.17 1.36
C ALA A 67 -5.98 8.99 2.50
N ARG A 68 -5.83 8.40 3.70
CA ARG A 68 -5.33 9.10 4.89
C ARG A 68 -3.83 8.96 5.10
N LEU A 69 -3.22 7.86 4.68
CA LEU A 69 -1.81 7.56 4.94
C LEU A 69 -0.88 8.21 3.92
N PRO A 70 0.05 9.08 4.32
CA PRO A 70 1.03 9.65 3.38
C PRO A 70 1.82 8.53 2.67
N ALA A 71 2.38 8.83 1.50
CA ALA A 71 3.08 7.84 0.66
C ALA A 71 4.06 6.96 1.45
N TYR A 72 4.86 7.56 2.35
CA TYR A 72 5.82 6.82 3.18
C TYR A 72 5.14 5.83 4.16
N ALA A 73 3.97 6.16 4.70
CA ALA A 73 3.27 5.30 5.64
C ALA A 73 2.61 4.14 4.89
N LEU A 74 2.13 4.41 3.68
CA LEU A 74 1.54 3.40 2.80
C LEU A 74 2.58 2.37 2.33
N THR A 75 3.81 2.80 2.00
CA THR A 75 4.90 1.85 1.69
C THR A 75 5.29 1.02 2.90
N LYS A 76 5.30 1.61 4.11
CA LYS A 76 5.56 0.88 5.36
C LYS A 76 4.50 -0.18 5.66
N GLU A 77 3.23 0.08 5.36
CA GLU A 77 2.18 -0.93 5.47
C GLU A 77 2.40 -2.10 4.51
N VAL A 78 2.80 -1.83 3.26
CA VAL A 78 3.15 -2.91 2.33
C VAL A 78 4.33 -3.74 2.85
N GLU A 79 5.39 -3.10 3.34
CA GLU A 79 6.53 -3.79 3.95
C GLU A 79 6.13 -4.63 5.18
N ALA A 80 5.20 -4.12 6.00
CA ALA A 80 4.69 -4.83 7.17
C ALA A 80 3.92 -6.09 6.76
N ILE A 81 3.02 -5.98 5.78
CA ILE A 81 2.26 -7.10 5.22
C ILE A 81 3.21 -8.19 4.72
N VAL A 82 4.21 -7.79 3.94
CA VAL A 82 5.21 -8.69 3.35
C VAL A 82 6.08 -9.34 4.44
N SER A 83 6.42 -8.58 5.49
CA SER A 83 7.16 -9.09 6.66
C SER A 83 6.31 -9.92 7.62
N GLY A 84 4.99 -9.98 7.40
CA GLY A 84 4.08 -10.70 8.27
C GLY A 84 3.75 -10.05 9.60
N ARG A 85 3.86 -8.72 9.68
CA ARG A 85 3.54 -7.90 10.85
C ARG A 85 2.16 -7.26 10.72
#